data_AF-A0A8K0P4R2-F1
#
_entry.id   AF-A0A8K0P4R2-F1
#
_cell.length_a   1.000
_cell.length_b   1.000
_cell.length_c   1.000
_cell.angle_alpha   90.00
_cell.angle_beta   90.00
_cell.angle_gamma   90.00
#
_symmetry.space_group_name_H-M   'P 1'
#
loop_
_entity.id
_entity.type
_entity.pdbx_description
1 polymer ?
#
loop_
_entity_poly.entity_id
_entity_poly.type
_entity_poly.pdbx_seq_one_letter_code
_entity_poly.pdbx_strand_id
1 'polypeptide(L)'
;MEGLLPGICPHENAISSFFSEACVPGLNSSLSSDGSTSNLVSLCNFKYDMKGKPPKHLKDRCCGKNRTGEVDAFRCLVSGGGEVAIVEMETVNKNADTHDKEPWAKYMSSRNSRILCLGKNDTKNCHIGWSPKGLVVYNKNLSSSRFQEVYEVFLQMDKIFGKHYKMPNPAFQMYGPFDGKNNVIFQDSTHSLVSYELLKRVRPLSYNYEEILKNISVCSSLSIKITSARFLVGTVILSLLFF
;
A
#
# COMPACT_ATOMS: atom_id res chain seq x y z
N MET A 1 13.28 9.89 4.22
CA MET A 1 12.22 10.10 5.24
C MET A 1 12.79 10.28 6.64
N GLU A 2 14.11 10.33 6.84
CA GLU A 2 14.65 10.86 8.10
C GLU A 2 14.27 12.33 8.22
N GLY A 3 13.53 12.69 9.29
CA GLY A 3 13.27 14.08 9.67
C GLY A 3 11.92 14.69 9.27
N LEU A 4 11.01 13.98 8.60
CA LEU A 4 9.67 14.53 8.29
C LEU A 4 8.58 14.11 9.28
N LEU A 5 8.57 12.84 9.70
CA LEU A 5 7.63 12.36 10.71
C LEU A 5 8.26 12.53 12.09
N PRO A 6 7.49 12.98 13.10
CA PRO A 6 7.97 13.01 14.47
C PRO A 6 8.28 11.58 14.92
N GLY A 7 9.30 11.38 15.76
CA GLY A 7 9.68 10.08 16.33
C GLY A 7 8.69 9.57 17.39
N ILE A 8 7.39 9.61 17.09
CA ILE A 8 6.29 9.23 17.96
C ILE A 8 5.85 7.81 17.60
N CYS A 9 5.69 6.98 18.62
CA CYS A 9 5.08 5.66 18.51
C CYS A 9 3.69 5.65 19.15
N PRO A 10 2.74 4.86 18.62
CA PRO A 10 2.83 4.08 17.37
C PRO A 10 2.86 5.00 16.13
N HIS A 11 3.31 4.50 14.97
CA HIS A 11 3.57 5.32 13.78
C HIS A 11 2.33 6.05 13.27
N GLU A 12 1.14 5.50 13.51
CA GLU A 12 -0.15 6.13 13.22
C GLU A 12 -0.30 7.47 13.93
N ASN A 13 0.24 7.60 15.15
CA ASN A 13 0.23 8.86 15.90
C ASN A 13 1.19 9.89 15.28
N ALA A 14 2.33 9.44 14.75
CA ALA A 14 3.25 10.32 14.04
C ALA A 14 2.62 10.87 12.75
N ILE A 15 1.93 10.01 11.99
CA ILE A 15 1.20 10.40 10.78
C ILE A 15 0.03 11.34 11.14
N SER A 16 -0.73 11.00 12.18
CA SER A 16 -1.82 11.82 12.71
C SER A 16 -1.34 13.21 13.16
N SER A 17 -0.15 13.30 13.76
CA SER A 17 0.42 14.57 14.18
C SER A 17 0.94 15.41 13.02
N PHE A 18 1.31 14.77 11.90
CA PHE A 18 1.84 15.44 10.72
C PHE A 18 0.74 15.98 9.80
N PHE A 19 -0.31 15.19 9.55
CA PHE A 19 -1.43 15.58 8.69
C PHE A 19 -2.62 16.04 9.52
N SER A 20 -3.11 17.26 9.28
CA SER A 20 -4.31 17.78 9.97
C SER A 20 -5.55 16.93 9.69
N GLU A 21 -5.68 16.42 8.47
CA GLU A 21 -6.75 15.56 7.98
C GLU A 21 -6.20 14.60 6.92
N ALA A 22 -6.67 13.36 6.89
CA ALA A 22 -6.33 12.41 5.83
C ALA A 22 -7.50 11.48 5.52
N CYS A 23 -7.39 10.77 4.40
CA CYS A 23 -8.17 9.58 4.17
C CYS A 23 -7.25 8.37 3.98
N VAL A 24 -7.20 7.52 4.98
CA VAL A 24 -6.46 6.25 4.99
C VAL A 24 -7.48 5.09 5.02
N PRO A 25 -7.85 4.51 3.87
CA PRO A 25 -8.79 3.40 3.82
C PRO A 25 -8.29 2.18 4.61
N GLY A 26 -9.19 1.46 5.25
CA GLY A 26 -8.86 0.26 6.03
C GLY A 26 -8.34 0.55 7.44
N LEU A 27 -8.10 1.81 7.80
CA LEU A 27 -7.88 2.20 9.19
C LEU A 27 -9.20 2.04 9.95
N ASN A 28 -9.24 1.11 10.89
CA ASN A 28 -10.39 0.97 11.78
C ASN A 28 -10.39 2.17 12.73
N SER A 29 -11.52 2.89 12.84
CA SER A 29 -11.72 3.96 13.83
C SER A 29 -11.50 3.51 15.28
N SER A 30 -11.42 2.20 15.53
CA SER A 30 -11.07 1.58 16.80
C SER A 30 -9.56 1.50 17.10
N LEU A 31 -8.65 1.89 16.20
CA LEU A 31 -7.19 1.81 16.42
C LEU A 31 -6.67 2.81 17.46
N SER A 32 -7.52 3.72 17.92
CA SER A 32 -7.22 4.61 19.03
C SER A 32 -8.47 4.77 19.90
N SER A 33 -8.51 4.07 21.04
CA SER A 33 -9.54 4.23 22.07
C SER A 33 -9.62 5.66 22.65
N ASP A 34 -8.58 6.48 22.42
CA ASP A 34 -8.47 7.88 22.84
C ASP A 34 -8.78 8.90 21.73
N GLY A 35 -9.11 8.45 20.52
CA GLY A 35 -9.40 9.32 19.37
C GLY A 35 -8.17 9.97 18.69
N SER A 36 -6.95 9.61 19.09
CA SER A 36 -5.70 10.21 18.60
C SER A 36 -5.43 10.05 17.08
N THR A 37 -6.12 9.13 16.40
CA THR A 37 -5.97 8.91 14.94
C THR A 37 -7.25 9.23 14.14
N SER A 38 -8.23 9.89 14.77
CA SER A 38 -9.54 10.16 14.16
C SER A 38 -9.48 11.05 12.91
N ASN A 39 -8.49 11.94 12.83
CA ASN A 39 -8.19 12.75 11.65
C ASN A 39 -7.72 11.94 10.43
N LEU A 40 -7.17 10.74 10.61
CA LEU A 40 -6.67 9.93 9.49
C LEU A 40 -7.78 9.32 8.62
N VAL A 41 -9.02 9.40 9.09
CA VAL A 41 -10.21 8.95 8.35
C VAL A 41 -11.21 10.07 8.11
N SER A 42 -10.92 11.31 8.51
CA SER A 42 -11.88 12.43 8.45
C SER A 42 -12.31 12.72 7.01
N LEU A 43 -11.38 12.58 6.06
CA LEU A 43 -11.64 12.80 4.64
C LEU A 43 -12.31 11.61 3.97
N CYS A 44 -12.34 10.41 4.55
CA CYS A 44 -12.90 9.19 3.89
C CYS A 44 -14.43 9.16 3.77
N ASN A 45 -15.10 10.30 3.91
CA ASN A 45 -16.55 10.39 3.96
C ASN A 45 -17.14 10.75 2.59
N PHE A 46 -17.18 9.77 1.67
CA PHE A 46 -18.02 9.91 0.47
C PHE A 46 -19.50 9.82 0.84
N LYS A 47 -20.20 10.95 0.87
CA LYS A 47 -21.66 10.99 1.08
C LYS A 47 -22.36 11.41 -0.22
N TYR A 48 -23.13 10.50 -0.83
CA TYR A 48 -24.18 10.94 -1.75
C TYR A 48 -25.21 11.75 -0.96
N ASP A 49 -25.75 12.82 -1.55
CA ASP A 49 -26.90 13.47 -0.93
C ASP A 49 -28.11 12.51 -0.89
N MET A 50 -29.15 12.82 -0.11
CA MET A 50 -30.37 12.00 0.00
C MET A 50 -31.09 11.74 -1.35
N LYS A 51 -30.64 12.38 -2.45
CA LYS A 51 -31.18 12.23 -3.80
C LYS A 51 -30.22 11.46 -4.73
N GLY A 52 -29.19 10.81 -4.18
CA GLY A 52 -28.20 10.05 -4.94
C GLY A 52 -27.24 10.91 -5.77
N LYS A 53 -27.18 12.22 -5.54
CA LYS A 53 -26.29 13.11 -6.28
C LYS A 53 -24.92 13.15 -5.61
N PRO A 54 -23.83 13.30 -6.40
CA PRO A 54 -22.50 13.51 -5.84
C PRO A 54 -22.51 14.74 -4.93
N PRO A 55 -21.73 14.72 -3.83
CA PRO A 55 -21.79 15.79 -2.85
C PRO A 55 -21.45 17.15 -3.46
N LYS A 56 -22.12 18.17 -2.94
CA LYS A 56 -21.96 19.57 -3.36
C LYS A 56 -20.58 20.12 -2.98
N HIS A 57 -20.00 19.65 -1.88
CA HIS A 57 -18.67 20.03 -1.47
C HIS A 57 -17.62 19.02 -1.94
N LEU A 58 -16.56 19.58 -2.50
CA LEU A 58 -15.39 18.92 -3.06
C LEU A 58 -14.68 17.98 -2.06
N LYS A 59 -14.66 18.37 -0.77
CA LYS A 59 -14.12 17.59 0.36
C LYS A 59 -14.86 16.28 0.68
N ASP A 60 -16.13 16.17 0.33
CA ASP A 60 -16.93 14.96 0.61
C ASP A 60 -16.74 13.89 -0.49
N ARG A 61 -15.69 13.99 -1.32
CA ARG A 61 -15.47 13.11 -2.49
C ARG A 61 -14.29 12.16 -2.34
N CYS A 62 -13.61 12.18 -1.20
CA CYS A 62 -12.47 11.31 -0.93
C CYS A 62 -12.96 9.93 -0.44
N CYS A 63 -12.62 8.88 -1.18
CA CYS A 63 -12.85 7.44 -0.93
C CYS A 63 -14.27 7.03 -0.45
N GLY A 64 -14.93 6.16 -1.22
CA GLY A 64 -16.25 5.63 -0.85
C GLY A 64 -16.16 4.38 0.02
N LYS A 65 -17.23 4.06 0.76
CA LYS A 65 -17.33 2.87 1.63
C LYS A 65 -17.00 1.53 0.92
N ASN A 66 -17.11 1.49 -0.41
CA ASN A 66 -16.80 0.35 -1.28
C ASN A 66 -15.82 0.69 -2.43
N ARG A 67 -15.08 1.81 -2.34
CA ARG A 67 -14.17 2.28 -3.37
C ARG A 67 -12.81 2.60 -2.74
N THR A 68 -11.87 1.69 -2.92
CA THR A 68 -10.51 1.76 -2.41
C THR A 68 -9.52 1.59 -3.54
N GLY A 69 -8.42 2.32 -3.50
CA GLY A 69 -7.35 2.22 -4.48
C GLY A 69 -6.76 3.57 -4.87
N GLU A 70 -5.69 3.53 -5.64
CA GLU A 70 -4.91 4.71 -6.00
C GLU A 70 -5.71 5.74 -6.82
N VAL A 71 -6.64 5.27 -7.67
CA VAL A 71 -7.50 6.15 -8.47
C VAL A 71 -8.37 7.03 -7.58
N ASP A 72 -8.89 6.50 -6.47
CA ASP A 72 -9.72 7.27 -5.55
C ASP A 72 -8.88 8.26 -4.72
N ALA A 73 -7.67 7.88 -4.33
CA ALA A 73 -6.71 8.80 -3.70
C ALA A 73 -6.35 9.95 -4.66
N PHE A 74 -6.09 9.65 -5.93
CA PHE A 74 -5.85 10.67 -6.95
C PHE A 74 -7.09 11.54 -7.19
N ARG A 75 -8.28 10.95 -7.23
CA ARG A 75 -9.56 11.67 -7.35
C ARG A 75 -9.83 12.59 -6.17
N CYS A 76 -9.46 12.19 -4.95
CA CYS A 76 -9.54 13.02 -3.76
C CYS A 76 -8.72 14.31 -3.91
N LEU A 77 -7.49 14.20 -4.39
CA LEU A 77 -6.62 15.33 -4.71
C LEU A 77 -7.22 16.23 -5.80
N VAL A 78 -7.63 15.64 -6.94
CA VAL A 78 -8.20 16.40 -8.08
C VAL A 78 -9.51 17.11 -7.69
N SER A 79 -10.29 16.48 -6.82
CA SER A 79 -11.52 17.05 -6.28
C SER A 79 -11.26 18.04 -5.14
N GLY A 80 -10.01 18.43 -4.85
CA GLY A 80 -9.70 19.40 -3.80
C GLY A 80 -10.12 18.95 -2.39
N GLY A 81 -10.28 17.65 -2.17
CA GLY A 81 -10.55 17.10 -0.84
C GLY A 81 -9.30 16.87 -0.01
N GLY A 82 -8.14 16.77 -0.66
CA GLY A 82 -6.83 16.80 -0.01
C GLY A 82 -5.81 17.56 -0.86
N GLU A 83 -4.69 17.96 -0.26
CA GLU A 83 -3.64 18.74 -0.92
C GLU A 83 -2.49 17.89 -1.49
N VAL A 84 -2.36 16.65 -1.00
CA VAL A 84 -1.35 15.68 -1.42
C VAL A 84 -2.01 14.30 -1.55
N ALA A 85 -1.64 13.55 -2.59
CA ALA A 85 -1.97 12.12 -2.70
C ALA A 85 -0.69 11.32 -2.96
N ILE A 86 -0.60 10.15 -2.30
CA ILE A 86 0.48 9.19 -2.50
C ILE A 86 -0.06 8.07 -3.38
N VAL A 87 0.41 7.99 -4.63
CA VAL A 87 -0.06 7.05 -5.67
C VAL A 87 1.09 6.66 -6.60
N GLU A 88 0.95 5.56 -7.33
CA GLU A 88 1.86 5.22 -8.43
C GLU A 88 1.85 6.29 -9.53
N MET A 89 3.02 6.47 -10.16
CA MET A 89 3.17 7.33 -11.34
C MET A 89 2.23 6.91 -12.49
N GLU A 90 1.98 5.60 -12.62
CA GLU A 90 1.08 5.06 -13.64
C GLU A 90 -0.36 5.54 -13.44
N THR A 91 -0.82 5.60 -12.19
CA THR A 91 -2.16 6.13 -11.86
C THR A 91 -2.28 7.60 -12.27
N VAL A 92 -1.24 8.41 -12.05
CA VAL A 92 -1.22 9.80 -12.53
C VAL A 92 -1.27 9.85 -14.06
N ASN A 93 -0.40 9.12 -14.76
CA ASN A 93 -0.32 9.15 -16.22
C ASN A 93 -1.62 8.69 -16.89
N LYS A 94 -2.29 7.68 -16.33
CA LYS A 94 -3.56 7.16 -16.86
C LYS A 94 -4.76 8.09 -16.64
N ASN A 95 -4.70 8.99 -15.66
CA ASN A 95 -5.86 9.81 -15.28
C ASN A 95 -5.66 11.32 -15.50
N ALA A 96 -4.43 11.82 -15.56
CA ALA A 96 -4.14 13.24 -15.69
C ALA A 96 -4.27 13.76 -17.12
N ASP A 97 -3.80 13.02 -18.13
CA ASP A 97 -3.68 13.52 -19.52
C ASP A 97 -4.27 12.54 -20.57
N THR A 98 -5.33 11.80 -20.23
CA THR A 98 -6.05 10.93 -21.19
C THR A 98 -7.15 11.67 -21.95
N HIS A 99 -7.51 11.18 -23.14
CA HIS A 99 -8.54 11.78 -24.01
C HIS A 99 -9.96 11.53 -23.49
N ASP A 100 -10.21 10.35 -22.93
CA ASP A 100 -11.52 9.92 -22.40
C ASP A 100 -11.59 10.10 -20.88
N LYS A 101 -11.49 11.36 -20.42
CA LYS A 101 -11.52 11.65 -18.98
C LYS A 101 -12.92 11.42 -18.43
N GLU A 102 -13.02 10.64 -17.36
CA GLU A 102 -14.19 10.72 -16.50
C GLU A 102 -14.38 12.17 -16.01
N PRO A 103 -15.62 12.63 -15.77
CA PRO A 103 -15.90 14.04 -15.47
C PRO A 103 -15.10 14.64 -14.31
N TRP A 104 -14.65 13.81 -13.37
CA TRP A 104 -13.85 14.24 -12.22
C TRP A 104 -12.40 14.58 -12.59
N ALA A 105 -11.83 13.94 -13.62
CA ALA A 105 -10.43 14.12 -14.03
C ALA A 105 -10.26 15.28 -15.04
N LYS A 106 -11.36 15.82 -15.58
CA LYS A 106 -11.38 16.80 -16.68
C LYS A 106 -10.49 18.03 -16.44
N TYR A 107 -10.40 18.49 -15.19
CA TYR A 107 -9.67 19.71 -14.84
C TYR A 107 -8.23 19.44 -14.38
N MET A 108 -7.83 18.18 -14.24
CA MET A 108 -6.46 17.85 -13.93
C MET A 108 -5.62 17.88 -15.20
N SER A 109 -4.46 18.51 -15.13
CA SER A 109 -3.43 18.48 -16.17
C SER A 109 -2.05 18.44 -15.53
N SER A 110 -1.06 18.00 -16.30
CA SER A 110 0.35 18.14 -15.90
C SER A 110 0.78 19.59 -15.61
N ARG A 111 -0.01 20.61 -16.00
CA ARG A 111 0.29 22.03 -15.74
C ARG A 111 -0.21 22.57 -14.41
N ASN A 112 -1.21 21.94 -13.79
CA ASN A 112 -1.76 22.35 -12.50
C ASN A 112 -1.50 21.35 -11.37
N SER A 113 -0.59 20.41 -11.61
CA SER A 113 -0.16 19.41 -10.64
C SER A 113 1.36 19.28 -10.68
N ARG A 114 1.95 18.87 -9.56
CA ARG A 114 3.40 18.66 -9.46
C ARG A 114 3.69 17.41 -8.64
N ILE A 115 4.69 16.66 -9.07
CA ILE A 115 5.23 15.54 -8.31
C ILE A 115 6.22 16.12 -7.30
N LEU A 116 6.15 15.64 -6.05
CA LEU A 116 7.08 16.03 -4.99
C LEU A 116 8.28 15.08 -4.98
N CYS A 117 9.48 15.60 -5.26
CA CYS A 117 10.72 14.83 -5.24
C CYS A 117 11.42 14.97 -3.87
N LEU A 118 12.16 13.95 -3.45
CA LEU A 118 12.92 13.98 -2.19
C LEU A 118 14.11 14.97 -2.22
N GLY A 119 14.67 15.26 -3.39
CA GLY A 119 15.77 16.20 -3.58
C GLY A 119 15.41 17.34 -4.53
N LYS A 120 15.92 18.56 -4.25
CA LYS A 120 15.63 19.78 -5.04
C LYS A 120 16.04 19.68 -6.53
N ASN A 121 16.97 18.79 -6.87
CA ASN A 121 17.54 18.66 -8.22
C ASN A 121 17.27 17.28 -8.87
N ASP A 122 16.48 16.40 -8.25
CA ASP A 122 16.24 15.07 -8.82
C ASP A 122 15.07 15.10 -9.82
N THR A 123 15.37 15.56 -11.03
CA THR A 123 14.40 15.67 -12.13
C THR A 123 14.24 14.37 -12.90
N LYS A 124 15.21 13.46 -12.85
CA LYS A 124 15.18 12.20 -13.60
C LYS A 124 14.40 11.10 -12.88
N ASN A 125 14.46 11.04 -11.55
CA ASN A 125 13.81 10.00 -10.75
C ASN A 125 12.99 10.61 -9.60
N CYS A 126 12.04 11.48 -9.95
CA CYS A 126 11.18 12.15 -8.97
C CYS A 126 10.11 11.18 -8.41
N HIS A 127 10.44 10.44 -7.36
CA HIS A 127 9.53 9.61 -6.57
C HIS A 127 10.02 9.45 -5.14
N ILE A 128 9.12 9.11 -4.21
CA ILE A 128 9.47 8.85 -2.80
C ILE A 128 10.03 7.44 -2.57
N GLY A 129 9.74 6.52 -3.49
CA GLY A 129 10.15 5.12 -3.43
C GLY A 129 9.70 4.35 -4.67
N TRP A 130 10.21 3.13 -4.83
CA TRP A 130 9.74 2.16 -5.82
C TRP A 130 9.47 0.82 -5.13
N SER A 131 8.47 0.11 -5.63
CA SER A 131 8.12 -1.24 -5.23
C SER A 131 7.76 -2.02 -6.50
N PRO A 132 8.05 -3.33 -6.59
CA PRO A 132 7.49 -4.17 -7.63
C PRO A 132 5.96 -4.23 -7.47
N LYS A 133 5.23 -4.24 -8.59
CA LYS A 133 3.75 -4.32 -8.60
C LYS A 133 3.18 -5.54 -7.86
N GLY A 134 3.99 -6.58 -7.67
CA GLY A 134 3.63 -7.76 -6.91
C GLY A 134 4.86 -8.57 -6.54
N LEU A 135 4.72 -9.40 -5.52
CA LEU A 135 5.75 -10.29 -5.02
C LEU A 135 5.19 -11.71 -4.90
N VAL A 136 5.91 -12.68 -5.46
CA VAL A 136 5.68 -14.09 -5.14
C VAL A 136 6.45 -14.40 -3.87
N VAL A 137 5.72 -14.61 -2.78
CA VAL A 137 6.29 -14.93 -1.47
C VAL A 137 6.27 -16.43 -1.24
N TYR A 138 7.29 -16.94 -0.57
CA TYR A 138 7.42 -18.36 -0.23
C TYR A 138 7.78 -18.51 1.25
N ASN A 139 7.52 -19.70 1.80
CA ASN A 139 7.86 -20.00 3.18
C ASN A 139 9.38 -20.02 3.36
N LYS A 140 9.90 -19.29 4.35
CA LYS A 140 11.35 -19.28 4.66
C LYS A 140 11.93 -20.65 4.99
N ASN A 141 11.10 -21.61 5.42
CA ASN A 141 11.50 -22.97 5.76
C ASN A 141 11.53 -23.92 4.55
N LEU A 142 11.26 -23.42 3.34
CA LEU A 142 11.33 -24.22 2.11
C LEU A 142 12.77 -24.66 1.86
N SER A 143 12.97 -25.93 1.48
CA SER A 143 14.31 -26.41 1.14
C SER A 143 14.85 -25.67 -0.09
N SER A 144 16.17 -25.49 -0.16
CA SER A 144 16.82 -24.80 -1.29
C SER A 144 16.50 -25.47 -2.63
N SER A 145 16.40 -26.80 -2.67
CA SER A 145 16.02 -27.54 -3.87
C SER A 145 14.59 -27.24 -4.32
N ARG A 146 13.64 -27.23 -3.37
CA ARG A 146 12.23 -26.96 -3.68
C ARG A 146 12.01 -25.49 -4.06
N PHE A 147 12.75 -24.57 -3.44
CA PHE A 147 12.77 -23.17 -3.83
C PHE A 147 13.23 -23.03 -5.29
N GLN A 148 14.37 -23.63 -5.64
CA GLN A 148 14.93 -23.54 -6.99
C GLN A 148 13.96 -24.09 -8.03
N GLU A 149 13.33 -25.24 -7.76
CA GLU A 149 12.33 -25.84 -8.66
C GLU A 149 11.14 -24.90 -8.89
N VAL A 150 10.52 -24.39 -7.82
CA VAL A 150 9.38 -23.46 -7.93
C VAL A 150 9.78 -22.19 -8.66
N TYR A 151 10.95 -21.63 -8.34
CA TYR A 151 11.49 -20.44 -8.97
C TYR A 151 11.70 -20.62 -10.48
N GLU A 152 12.32 -21.72 -10.89
CA GLU A 152 12.55 -22.03 -12.31
C GLU A 152 11.24 -22.26 -13.07
N VAL A 153 10.27 -22.95 -12.47
CA VAL A 153 8.94 -23.13 -13.06
C VAL A 153 8.28 -21.79 -13.36
N PHE A 154 8.31 -20.84 -12.40
CA PHE A 154 7.73 -19.52 -12.61
C PHE A 154 8.42 -18.74 -13.75
N LEU A 155 9.74 -18.80 -13.86
CA LEU A 155 10.47 -18.16 -14.96
C LEU A 155 10.17 -18.80 -16.31
N GLN A 156 10.03 -20.12 -16.36
CA GLN A 156 9.65 -20.84 -17.58
C GLN A 156 8.22 -20.51 -17.99
N MET A 157 7.29 -20.42 -17.03
CA MET A 157 5.92 -19.99 -17.28
C MET A 157 5.86 -18.56 -17.84
N ASP A 158 6.61 -17.62 -17.27
CA ASP A 158 6.70 -16.24 -17.80
C ASP A 158 7.21 -16.21 -19.24
N LYS A 159 8.24 -17.01 -19.54
CA LYS A 159 8.83 -17.08 -20.88
C LYS A 159 7.87 -17.66 -21.94
N ILE A 160 6.98 -18.57 -21.55
CA ILE A 160 6.07 -19.25 -22.47
C ILE A 160 4.72 -18.50 -22.56
N PHE A 161 4.18 -18.05 -21.43
CA PHE A 161 2.82 -17.54 -21.27
C PHE A 161 2.75 -16.06 -20.85
N GLY A 162 3.88 -15.41 -20.59
CA GLY A 162 3.95 -13.98 -20.29
C GLY A 162 3.70 -13.10 -21.51
N LYS A 163 3.98 -11.79 -21.39
CA LYS A 163 3.74 -10.82 -22.48
C LYS A 163 4.74 -10.91 -23.63
N HIS A 164 5.94 -11.42 -23.37
CA HIS A 164 6.98 -11.60 -24.38
C HIS A 164 6.94 -13.04 -24.91
N TYR A 165 5.80 -13.44 -25.47
CA TYR A 165 5.62 -14.78 -26.01
C TYR A 165 6.38 -14.96 -27.33
N LYS A 166 6.84 -16.19 -27.58
CA LYS A 166 7.44 -16.60 -28.86
C LYS A 166 6.40 -17.06 -29.89
N MET A 167 5.17 -17.35 -29.47
CA MET A 167 4.13 -17.93 -30.33
C MET A 167 2.98 -16.94 -30.56
N PRO A 168 2.58 -16.67 -31.81
CA PRO A 168 1.37 -15.90 -32.07
C PRO A 168 0.15 -16.65 -31.49
N ASN A 169 -0.68 -15.94 -30.72
CA ASN A 169 -1.93 -16.41 -30.11
C ASN A 169 -1.75 -17.54 -29.08
N PRO A 170 -1.18 -17.26 -27.89
CA PRO A 170 -1.03 -18.28 -26.87
C PRO A 170 -2.40 -18.76 -26.36
N ALA A 171 -2.55 -20.07 -26.15
CA ALA A 171 -3.76 -20.67 -25.59
C ALA A 171 -4.04 -20.23 -24.13
N PHE A 172 -3.02 -19.71 -23.45
CA PHE A 172 -3.08 -19.22 -22.09
C PHE A 172 -2.18 -17.98 -21.94
N GLN A 173 -2.69 -16.94 -21.29
CA GLN A 173 -1.92 -15.75 -20.94
C GLN A 173 -1.79 -15.66 -19.43
N MET A 174 -0.55 -15.58 -18.95
CA MET A 174 -0.24 -15.51 -17.51
C MET A 174 -0.58 -14.16 -16.90
N TYR A 175 -0.50 -13.07 -17.69
CA TYR A 175 -0.83 -11.71 -17.26
C TYR A 175 -1.98 -11.17 -18.10
N GLY A 176 -3.19 -11.26 -17.59
CA GLY A 176 -4.39 -10.79 -18.27
C GLY A 176 -5.66 -11.24 -17.57
N PRO A 177 -6.81 -10.74 -18.05
CA PRO A 177 -8.09 -11.10 -17.50
C PRO A 177 -8.41 -12.58 -17.70
N PHE A 178 -9.06 -13.18 -16.70
CA PHE A 178 -9.54 -14.55 -16.71
C PHE A 178 -11.02 -14.56 -16.30
N ASP A 179 -11.89 -15.20 -17.09
CA ASP A 179 -13.34 -15.26 -16.86
C ASP A 179 -13.99 -13.90 -16.56
N GLY A 180 -13.62 -12.88 -17.34
CA GLY A 180 -14.13 -11.51 -17.19
C GLY A 180 -13.62 -10.76 -15.95
N LYS A 181 -12.68 -11.33 -15.19
CA LYS A 181 -12.04 -10.70 -14.04
C LYS A 181 -10.61 -10.30 -14.37
N ASN A 182 -10.27 -9.05 -14.06
CA ASN A 182 -8.93 -8.50 -14.18
C ASN A 182 -8.06 -8.87 -12.98
N ASN A 183 -6.74 -8.88 -13.16
CA ASN A 183 -5.74 -9.07 -12.11
C ASN A 183 -5.89 -10.38 -11.31
N VAL A 184 -6.21 -11.48 -12.00
CA VAL A 184 -6.35 -12.81 -11.38
C VAL A 184 -4.97 -13.44 -11.23
N ILE A 185 -4.59 -13.77 -9.98
CA ILE A 185 -3.25 -14.26 -9.57
C ILE A 185 -2.14 -13.19 -9.74
N PHE A 186 -1.98 -12.66 -10.94
CA PHE A 186 -1.03 -11.59 -11.28
C PHE A 186 -1.76 -10.37 -11.79
N GLN A 187 -1.17 -9.18 -11.66
CA GLN A 187 -1.73 -7.99 -12.28
C GLN A 187 -1.66 -8.08 -13.81
N ASP A 188 -2.69 -7.62 -14.52
CA ASP A 188 -2.72 -7.64 -15.99
C ASP A 188 -1.63 -6.74 -16.59
N SER A 189 -1.22 -5.72 -15.84
CA SER A 189 -0.15 -4.80 -16.24
C SER A 189 1.25 -5.40 -16.09
N THR A 190 1.41 -6.58 -15.48
CA THR A 190 2.71 -7.24 -15.29
C THR A 190 3.43 -7.45 -16.63
N HIS A 191 4.72 -7.12 -16.67
CA HIS A 191 5.55 -7.27 -17.87
C HIS A 191 6.29 -8.61 -17.90
N SER A 192 6.90 -8.98 -16.78
CA SER A 192 7.72 -10.19 -16.64
C SER A 192 7.90 -10.56 -15.17
N LEU A 193 8.27 -11.81 -14.89
CA LEU A 193 8.82 -12.21 -13.60
C LEU A 193 10.34 -12.06 -13.61
N VAL A 194 10.87 -11.50 -12.53
CA VAL A 194 12.31 -11.26 -12.36
C VAL A 194 12.73 -11.67 -10.96
N SER A 195 13.97 -12.15 -10.79
CA SER A 195 14.47 -12.37 -9.43
C SER A 195 14.55 -11.05 -8.68
N TYR A 196 14.30 -11.15 -7.37
CA TYR A 196 14.55 -10.04 -6.47
C TYR A 196 16.01 -9.57 -6.53
N GLU A 197 16.97 -10.50 -6.67
CA GLU A 197 18.39 -10.16 -6.85
C GLU A 197 18.67 -9.35 -8.11
N LEU A 198 18.03 -9.70 -9.24
CA LEU A 198 18.15 -8.91 -10.47
C LEU A 198 17.55 -7.52 -10.27
N LEU A 199 16.37 -7.43 -9.65
CA LEU A 199 15.73 -6.14 -9.33
C LEU A 199 16.64 -5.24 -8.49
N LYS A 200 17.28 -5.80 -7.46
CA LYS A 200 18.26 -5.08 -6.61
C LYS A 200 19.47 -4.57 -7.39
N ARG A 201 19.88 -5.28 -8.44
CA ARG A 201 21.00 -4.88 -9.28
C ARG A 201 20.62 -3.77 -10.25
N VAL A 202 19.42 -3.83 -10.83
CA VAL A 202 18.98 -2.88 -11.86
C VAL A 202 18.35 -1.60 -11.30
N ARG A 203 17.97 -1.58 -10.01
CA ARG A 203 17.35 -0.42 -9.35
C ARG A 203 18.10 -0.02 -8.09
N PRO A 204 18.24 1.28 -7.80
CA PRO A 204 18.84 1.74 -6.54
C PRO A 204 18.05 1.24 -5.32
N LEU A 205 18.74 0.59 -4.39
CA LEU A 205 18.14 0.15 -3.12
C LEU A 205 17.71 1.31 -2.22
N SER A 206 18.33 2.48 -2.40
CA SER A 206 18.12 3.68 -1.57
C SER A 206 16.71 4.27 -1.60
N TYR A 207 15.79 3.68 -2.38
CA TYR A 207 14.39 4.08 -2.49
C TYR A 207 13.46 2.85 -2.60
N ASN A 208 13.96 1.65 -2.30
CA ASN A 208 13.13 0.45 -2.33
C ASN A 208 12.19 0.45 -1.12
N TYR A 209 10.88 0.36 -1.38
CA TYR A 209 9.85 0.40 -0.34
C TYR A 209 10.02 -0.71 0.70
N GLU A 210 10.35 -1.93 0.27
CA GLU A 210 10.51 -3.08 1.17
C GLU A 210 11.71 -2.93 2.10
N GLU A 211 12.84 -2.38 1.61
CA GLU A 211 13.99 -2.07 2.46
C GLU A 211 13.69 -0.88 3.40
N ILE A 212 12.91 0.12 2.95
CA ILE A 212 12.44 1.21 3.83
C ILE A 212 11.60 0.63 4.98
N LEU A 213 10.67 -0.29 4.70
CA LEU A 213 9.85 -0.92 5.73
C LEU A 213 10.65 -1.72 6.77
N LYS A 214 11.76 -2.36 6.38
CA LYS A 214 12.64 -3.06 7.34
C LYS A 214 13.34 -2.10 8.30
N ASN A 215 13.64 -0.89 7.82
CA ASN A 215 14.36 0.14 8.57
C ASN A 215 13.43 1.10 9.31
N ILE A 216 12.12 1.10 9.02
CA ILE A 216 11.13 1.70 9.92
C ILE A 216 11.28 0.97 11.25
N SER A 217 11.84 1.68 12.24
CA SER A 217 12.01 1.15 13.59
C SER A 217 10.67 0.56 14.01
N VAL A 218 10.65 -0.74 14.27
CA VAL A 218 9.49 -1.38 14.88
C VAL A 218 9.28 -0.62 16.17
N CYS A 219 8.18 0.13 16.27
CA CYS A 219 7.70 0.59 17.55
C CYS A 219 7.54 -0.68 18.35
N SER A 220 8.51 -0.99 19.22
CA SER A 220 8.43 -2.16 20.06
C SER A 220 7.15 -1.95 20.86
N SER A 221 6.12 -2.73 20.55
CA SER A 221 4.93 -2.79 21.39
C SER A 221 5.47 -2.98 22.79
N LEU A 222 5.25 -1.99 23.67
CA LEU A 222 5.58 -2.12 25.07
C LEU A 222 5.08 -3.50 25.48
N SER A 223 6.01 -4.37 25.85
CA SER A 223 5.65 -5.60 26.53
C SER A 223 4.80 -5.14 27.69
N ILE A 224 3.50 -5.44 27.66
CA ILE A 224 2.68 -5.38 28.84
C ILE A 224 3.33 -6.39 29.79
N LYS A 225 4.27 -5.91 30.61
CA LYS A 225 4.64 -6.63 31.82
C LYS A 225 3.34 -6.64 32.61
N ILE A 226 2.64 -7.76 32.55
CA ILE A 226 1.65 -8.12 33.54
C ILE A 226 2.44 -8.16 34.85
N THR A 227 2.50 -7.04 35.55
CA THR A 227 2.80 -7.05 36.98
C THR A 227 1.66 -7.83 37.58
N SER A 228 1.93 -9.10 37.91
CA SER A 228 1.05 -9.92 38.72
C SER A 228 0.73 -9.12 39.97
N ALA A 229 -0.49 -8.60 40.05
CA ALA A 229 -1.01 -8.04 41.27
C ALA A 229 -0.98 -9.17 42.29
N ARG A 230 -0.09 -9.03 43.28
CA ARG A 230 -0.02 -9.92 44.44
C ARG A 230 -1.35 -9.81 45.18
N PHE A 231 -2.28 -10.70 44.89
CA PHE A 231 -3.37 -10.99 45.83
C PHE A 231 -2.79 -11.85 46.95
N LEU A 232 -2.50 -11.19 48.07
CA LEU A 232 -2.35 -11.81 49.37
C LEU A 232 -3.68 -12.44 49.77
N VAL A 233 -3.84 -13.75 49.55
CA VAL A 233 -4.78 -14.54 50.35
C VAL A 233 -4.22 -15.94 50.57
N GLY A 234 -3.87 -16.22 51.83
CA GLY A 234 -4.09 -17.51 52.48
C GLY A 234 -3.22 -18.70 52.05
N THR A 235 -2.11 -18.89 52.75
CA THR A 235 -1.49 -20.21 52.95
C THR A 235 -2.48 -21.18 53.61
N VAL A 236 -2.76 -22.32 52.99
CA VAL A 236 -3.03 -23.60 53.69
C VAL A 236 -2.35 -24.73 52.91
N ILE A 237 -1.61 -25.52 53.68
CA ILE A 237 -0.75 -26.67 53.38
C ILE A 237 -1.58 -27.87 52.91
N LEU A 238 -1.11 -28.65 51.92
CA LEU A 238 -0.89 -30.10 52.07
C LEU A 238 -0.11 -30.70 50.88
N SER A 239 1.05 -31.24 51.21
CA SER A 239 1.84 -32.21 50.45
C SER A 239 1.01 -33.38 49.93
N LEU A 240 1.34 -33.92 48.75
CA LEU A 240 1.53 -35.35 48.50
C LEU A 240 2.19 -35.57 47.11
N LEU A 241 3.39 -36.16 47.15
CA LEU A 241 4.06 -36.80 46.02
C LEU A 241 3.34 -38.11 45.67
N PHE A 242 3.20 -38.41 44.39
CA PHE A 242 3.12 -39.79 43.90
C PHE A 242 3.96 -39.90 42.61
N PHE A 243 4.63 -41.05 42.48
CA PHE A 243 5.69 -41.40 41.54
C PHE A 243 5.41 -41.10 40.06
#